data_AF-A0A9Q4BXX5-F1
#
_entry.id   AF-A0A9Q4BXX5-F1
#
_cell.length_a   1.000
_cell.length_b   1.000
_cell.length_c   1.000
_cell.angle_alpha   90.00
_cell.angle_beta   90.00
_cell.angle_gamma   90.00
#
_symmetry.space_group_name_H-M   'P 1'
#
loop_
_entity.id
_entity.type
_entity.pdbx_description
1 polymer ?
#
loop_
_entity_poly.entity_id
_entity_poly.type
_entity_poly.pdbx_seq_one_letter_code
_entity_poly.pdbx_strand_id
1 'polypeptide(L)'
;MKSIQCCFFLNVRRFIPSGVFLILSALTLLSCKSENITQPAPVSTEIYSFEVIDFYKTVEQYSQFFDIKSGFTKTFSKEELRDFARKYYLAKANDPIGYETYGYKLYQAWMDELKANGMKPTRVEPGTVTVLLLKQIGKLYSPQFSRMIDVPFFVCGKIIAKEDTISTDTTLHITLRQTNLFIQVDEVIKGNKFFKVNDTLKIIYMDLWYSYVLNPAAYFTVGKRFFFPLWYRLFADDSTYLLAMYYLEEESPGGYPIENGRILIPEDYFGLGKDLSWPEFKEYVKTNFILD
;
A
#
# COMPACT_ATOMS: atom_id res chain seq x y z
N MET A 1 -23.01 5.22 -27.39
CA MET A 1 -22.41 4.25 -26.45
C MET A 1 -20.96 4.64 -26.24
N LYS A 2 -20.61 5.22 -25.08
CA LYS A 2 -19.21 5.52 -24.73
C LYS A 2 -18.62 4.25 -24.09
N SER A 3 -17.58 3.68 -24.69
CA SER A 3 -16.82 2.58 -24.11
C SER A 3 -16.02 3.11 -22.92
N ILE A 4 -16.25 2.55 -21.73
CA ILE A 4 -15.45 2.82 -20.54
C ILE A 4 -14.16 2.01 -20.69
N GLN A 5 -13.04 2.68 -20.94
CA GLN A 5 -11.71 2.08 -20.84
C GLN A 5 -11.28 2.15 -19.36
N CYS A 6 -11.40 1.03 -18.63
CA CYS A 6 -10.83 0.89 -17.31
C CYS A 6 -9.30 0.87 -17.39
N CYS A 7 -8.65 1.73 -16.61
CA CYS A 7 -7.20 1.82 -16.54
C CYS A 7 -6.63 0.80 -15.54
N PHE A 8 -5.60 0.08 -15.97
CA PHE A 8 -4.85 -0.86 -15.15
C PHE A 8 -3.74 -0.15 -14.38
N PHE A 9 -3.73 -0.32 -13.06
CA PHE A 9 -2.50 -0.20 -12.26
C PHE A 9 -1.96 -1.60 -12.02
N LEU A 10 -1.03 -2.03 -12.88
CA LEU A 10 -0.26 -3.25 -12.69
C LEU A 10 0.97 -2.91 -11.86
N ASN A 11 0.87 -3.06 -10.54
CA ASN A 11 2.06 -3.29 -9.74
C ASN A 11 2.53 -4.72 -10.06
N VAL A 12 3.42 -4.85 -11.04
CA VAL A 12 4.02 -6.14 -11.42
C VAL A 12 4.88 -6.63 -10.25
N ARG A 13 4.29 -7.41 -9.34
CA ARG A 13 5.03 -8.31 -8.45
C ARG A 13 4.71 -9.74 -8.86
N ARG A 14 5.63 -10.37 -9.61
CA ARG A 14 5.79 -11.84 -9.62
C ARG A 14 5.90 -12.23 -8.13
N PHE A 15 5.00 -13.00 -7.53
CA PHE A 15 4.86 -14.45 -7.66
C PHE A 15 3.44 -14.91 -7.21
N ILE A 16 2.51 -15.03 -8.15
CA ILE A 16 1.31 -15.90 -8.08
C ILE A 16 1.11 -16.42 -9.52
N PRO A 17 0.70 -17.69 -9.77
CA PRO A 17 0.54 -18.23 -11.11
C PRO A 17 -0.34 -17.30 -11.96
N SER A 18 0.09 -17.11 -13.21
CA SER A 18 -0.28 -16.08 -14.19
C SER A 18 -1.75 -16.02 -14.66
N GLY A 19 -2.71 -16.51 -13.86
CA GLY A 19 -4.14 -16.49 -14.17
C GLY A 19 -5.01 -15.56 -13.31
N VAL A 20 -4.52 -15.05 -12.18
CA VAL A 20 -5.37 -14.35 -11.18
C VAL A 20 -5.30 -12.81 -11.25
N PHE A 21 -4.33 -12.25 -11.98
CA PHE A 21 -3.99 -10.82 -11.90
C PHE A 21 -4.87 -9.85 -12.70
N LEU A 22 -5.75 -10.33 -13.59
CA LEU A 22 -6.53 -9.47 -14.49
C LEU A 22 -7.87 -8.97 -13.92
N ILE A 23 -8.23 -9.34 -12.68
CA ILE A 23 -9.64 -9.42 -12.27
C ILE A 23 -10.10 -8.38 -11.21
N LEU A 24 -9.25 -7.47 -10.73
CA LEU A 24 -9.51 -6.78 -9.45
C LEU A 24 -9.82 -5.25 -9.49
N SER A 25 -10.24 -4.70 -10.63
CA SER A 25 -10.43 -3.24 -10.78
C SER A 25 -11.87 -2.75 -11.06
N ALA A 26 -12.89 -3.61 -11.13
CA ALA A 26 -14.27 -3.19 -11.46
C ALA A 26 -15.32 -3.51 -10.37
N LEU A 27 -15.03 -3.11 -9.13
CA LEU A 27 -15.99 -3.21 -8.02
C LEU A 27 -16.44 -1.81 -7.62
N THR A 28 -17.69 -1.50 -7.93
CA THR A 28 -18.35 -0.25 -7.51
C THR A 28 -18.96 -0.50 -6.14
N LEU A 29 -18.59 0.30 -5.14
CA LEU A 29 -19.16 0.21 -3.79
C LEU A 29 -20.42 1.06 -3.66
N LEU A 30 -21.48 0.47 -3.11
CA LEU A 30 -22.66 1.20 -2.68
C LEU A 30 -22.32 2.08 -1.48
N SER A 31 -22.60 3.38 -1.61
CA SER A 31 -22.42 4.38 -0.56
C SER A 31 -23.36 4.08 0.62
N CYS A 32 -22.80 3.64 1.75
CA CYS A 32 -23.47 3.70 3.04
C CYS A 32 -23.16 5.05 3.70
N LYS A 33 -24.16 5.92 3.84
CA LYS A 33 -24.08 7.09 4.72
C LYS A 33 -24.09 6.61 6.17
N SER A 34 -22.96 6.73 6.84
CA SER A 34 -22.85 6.59 8.29
C SER A 34 -22.31 7.91 8.84
N GLU A 35 -23.05 8.48 9.77
CA GLU A 35 -22.67 9.70 10.47
C GLU A 35 -21.58 9.33 11.50
N ASN A 36 -20.43 10.00 11.43
CA ASN A 36 -19.20 9.84 12.26
C ASN A 36 -18.06 8.95 11.73
N ILE A 37 -18.07 8.48 10.48
CA ILE A 37 -16.84 7.93 9.88
C ILE A 37 -15.93 9.07 9.45
N THR A 38 -14.70 9.11 9.96
CA THR A 38 -13.65 9.96 9.40
C THR A 38 -13.31 9.44 8.00
N GLN A 39 -13.98 9.98 6.99
CA GLN A 39 -13.55 9.84 5.60
C GLN A 39 -12.48 10.90 5.31
N PRO A 40 -11.41 10.57 4.57
CA PRO A 40 -10.48 11.59 4.11
C PRO A 40 -11.23 12.63 3.29
N ALA A 41 -10.95 13.91 3.54
CA ALA A 41 -11.54 14.99 2.77
C ALA A 41 -11.23 14.80 1.26
N PRO A 42 -12.19 15.06 0.35
CA PRO A 42 -11.93 15.04 -1.07
C PRO A 42 -10.86 16.08 -1.41
N VAL A 43 -9.78 15.63 -2.05
CA VAL A 43 -8.65 16.50 -2.41
C VAL A 43 -8.99 17.24 -3.70
N SER A 44 -9.01 18.57 -3.67
CA SER A 44 -9.17 19.42 -4.86
C SER A 44 -7.85 19.61 -5.60
N THR A 45 -7.85 19.31 -6.91
CA THR A 45 -6.99 19.83 -8.00
C THR A 45 -5.48 20.06 -7.71
N GLU A 46 -4.67 19.09 -8.16
CA GLU A 46 -3.28 19.20 -8.68
C GLU A 46 -2.15 19.83 -7.82
N ILE A 47 -2.30 20.06 -6.53
CA ILE A 47 -1.15 20.44 -5.68
C ILE A 47 -0.60 19.20 -4.99
N TYR A 48 0.45 18.60 -5.58
CA TYR A 48 1.24 17.53 -4.96
C TYR A 48 2.24 18.13 -3.96
N SER A 49 2.51 17.43 -2.87
CA SER A 49 3.56 17.82 -1.92
C SER A 49 4.94 17.93 -2.57
N PHE A 50 5.82 18.72 -1.95
CA PHE A 50 7.22 18.83 -2.37
C PHE A 50 7.91 17.46 -2.36
N GLU A 51 7.65 16.64 -1.34
CA GLU A 51 8.25 15.32 -1.16
C GLU A 51 7.87 14.34 -2.28
N VAL A 52 6.62 14.37 -2.75
CA VAL A 52 6.18 13.58 -3.91
C VAL A 52 6.92 14.02 -5.17
N ILE A 53 6.98 15.32 -5.42
CA ILE A 53 7.67 15.85 -6.61
C ILE A 53 9.18 15.56 -6.57
N ASP A 54 9.83 15.75 -5.42
CA ASP A 54 11.27 15.49 -5.24
C ASP A 54 11.62 14.01 -5.38
N PHE A 55 10.78 13.13 -4.83
CA PHE A 55 10.92 11.69 -5.01
C PHE A 55 10.87 11.31 -6.50
N TYR A 56 9.85 11.75 -7.24
CA TYR A 56 9.72 11.36 -8.64
C TYR A 56 10.74 12.03 -9.56
N LYS A 57 11.27 13.21 -9.22
CA LYS A 57 12.48 13.77 -9.86
C LYS A 57 13.68 12.84 -9.70
N THR A 58 13.86 12.27 -8.51
CA THR A 58 14.94 11.31 -8.24
C THR A 58 14.72 10.01 -9.05
N VAL A 59 13.48 9.53 -9.16
CA VAL A 59 13.12 8.39 -10.03
C VAL A 59 13.48 8.67 -11.50
N GLU A 60 13.13 9.85 -12.01
CA GLU A 60 13.46 10.26 -13.38
C GLU A 60 14.97 10.35 -13.60
N GLN A 61 15.73 10.94 -12.67
CA GLN A 61 17.19 10.97 -12.72
C GLN A 61 17.78 9.56 -12.81
N TYR A 62 17.31 8.63 -11.98
CA TYR A 62 17.82 7.26 -11.98
C TYR A 62 17.34 6.42 -13.17
N SER A 63 16.22 6.80 -13.80
CA SER A 63 15.74 6.13 -15.01
C SER A 63 16.76 6.20 -16.17
N GLN A 64 17.62 7.23 -16.20
CA GLN A 64 18.66 7.41 -17.22
C GLN A 64 19.76 6.34 -17.14
N PHE A 65 19.91 5.67 -16.00
CA PHE A 65 20.86 4.57 -15.81
C PHE A 65 20.24 3.20 -16.05
N PHE A 66 19.00 3.13 -16.55
CA PHE A 66 18.32 1.87 -16.80
C PHE A 66 18.39 1.48 -18.28
N ASP A 67 18.86 0.26 -18.54
CA ASP A 67 18.78 -0.40 -19.83
C ASP A 67 17.77 -1.55 -19.76
N ILE A 68 16.90 -1.67 -20.77
CA ILE A 68 15.80 -2.65 -20.79
C ILE A 68 16.34 -4.10 -20.77
N LYS A 69 17.53 -4.35 -21.32
CA LYS A 69 18.12 -5.69 -21.39
C LYS A 69 18.94 -6.03 -20.14
N SER A 70 19.72 -5.08 -19.65
CA SER A 70 20.67 -5.32 -18.54
C SER A 70 20.22 -4.80 -17.18
N GLY A 71 19.09 -4.08 -17.09
CA GLY A 71 18.66 -3.39 -15.88
C GLY A 71 19.49 -2.13 -15.61
N PHE A 72 19.70 -1.80 -14.33
CA PHE A 72 20.56 -0.66 -13.98
C PHE A 72 22.01 -0.91 -14.39
N THR A 73 22.56 -0.01 -15.21
CA THR A 73 23.96 0.00 -15.64
C THR A 73 24.89 0.63 -14.59
N LYS A 74 24.32 1.41 -13.66
CA LYS A 74 25.01 2.04 -12.54
C LYS A 74 24.95 1.15 -11.28
N THR A 75 26.07 1.08 -10.57
CA THR A 75 26.10 0.63 -9.17
C THR A 75 25.83 1.82 -8.25
N PHE A 76 24.86 1.67 -7.33
CA PHE A 76 24.48 2.72 -6.39
C PHE A 76 25.31 2.63 -5.10
N SER A 77 25.74 3.77 -4.58
CA SER A 77 26.38 3.83 -3.26
C SER A 77 25.36 3.62 -2.13
N LYS A 78 25.86 3.35 -0.92
CA LYS A 78 25.03 3.24 0.27
C LYS A 78 24.27 4.54 0.55
N GLU A 79 24.93 5.68 0.35
CA GLU A 79 24.38 7.02 0.54
C GLU A 79 23.28 7.33 -0.48
N GLU A 80 23.49 6.98 -1.74
CA GLU A 80 22.46 7.14 -2.80
C GLU A 80 21.20 6.33 -2.51
N LEU A 81 21.36 5.07 -2.08
CA LEU A 81 20.23 4.21 -1.71
C LEU A 81 19.53 4.67 -0.42
N ARG A 82 20.29 5.21 0.55
CA ARG A 82 19.72 5.79 1.78
C ARG A 82 18.92 7.05 1.48
N ASP A 83 19.44 7.94 0.66
CA ASP A 83 18.72 9.16 0.23
C ASP A 83 17.43 8.80 -0.52
N PHE A 84 17.50 7.85 -1.46
CA PHE A 84 16.32 7.36 -2.16
C PHE A 84 15.28 6.76 -1.21
N ALA A 85 15.71 5.90 -0.26
CA ALA A 85 14.82 5.30 0.74
C ALA A 85 14.11 6.37 1.58
N ARG A 86 14.83 7.42 1.98
CA ARG A 86 14.27 8.55 2.75
C ARG A 86 13.24 9.32 1.92
N LYS A 87 13.56 9.72 0.69
CA LYS A 87 12.63 10.43 -0.19
C LYS A 87 11.37 9.61 -0.48
N TYR A 88 11.55 8.31 -0.76
CA TYR A 88 10.46 7.38 -0.95
C TYR A 88 9.54 7.29 0.28
N TYR A 89 10.14 7.08 1.45
CA TYR A 89 9.42 7.05 2.72
C TYR A 89 8.62 8.33 2.94
N LEU A 90 9.25 9.50 2.76
CA LEU A 90 8.63 10.80 3.00
C LEU A 90 7.49 11.08 2.02
N ALA A 91 7.66 10.77 0.74
CA ALA A 91 6.60 10.94 -0.25
C ALA A 91 5.34 10.15 0.15
N LYS A 92 5.49 8.88 0.54
CA LYS A 92 4.37 8.03 0.97
C LYS A 92 3.82 8.42 2.35
N ALA A 93 4.68 8.81 3.29
CA ALA A 93 4.27 9.13 4.65
C ALA A 93 3.60 10.51 4.75
N ASN A 94 4.00 11.49 3.93
CA ASN A 94 3.50 12.86 4.00
C ASN A 94 2.35 13.14 3.04
N ASP A 95 2.30 12.44 1.91
CA ASP A 95 1.28 12.64 0.88
C ASP A 95 1.01 11.33 0.11
N PRO A 96 0.47 10.30 0.77
CA PRO A 96 0.25 9.00 0.14
C PRO A 96 -0.75 9.07 -1.02
N ILE A 97 -1.72 9.98 -0.94
CA ILE A 97 -2.68 10.22 -2.03
C ILE A 97 -1.98 10.88 -3.22
N GLY A 98 -1.20 11.94 -2.98
CA GLY A 98 -0.41 12.60 -4.01
C GLY A 98 0.63 11.67 -4.63
N TYR A 99 1.25 10.79 -3.85
CA TYR A 99 2.17 9.77 -4.34
C TYR A 99 1.51 8.86 -5.39
N GLU A 100 0.36 8.26 -5.06
CA GLU A 100 -0.33 7.34 -5.97
C GLU A 100 -0.88 8.07 -7.22
N THR A 101 -1.49 9.24 -7.03
CA THR A 101 -2.07 10.02 -8.14
C THR A 101 -1.02 10.64 -9.06
N TYR A 102 0.11 11.12 -8.53
CA TYR A 102 1.22 11.60 -9.35
C TYR A 102 1.91 10.46 -10.09
N GLY A 103 2.12 9.32 -9.41
CA GLY A 103 2.61 8.09 -10.04
C GLY A 103 1.73 7.67 -11.21
N TYR A 104 0.40 7.78 -11.06
CA TYR A 104 -0.55 7.50 -12.13
C TYR A 104 -0.41 8.45 -13.31
N LYS A 105 -0.31 9.75 -13.04
CA LYS A 105 -0.10 10.79 -14.05
C LYS A 105 1.17 10.50 -14.88
N LEU A 106 2.26 10.11 -14.23
CA LEU A 106 3.49 9.73 -14.92
C LEU A 106 3.34 8.44 -15.75
N TYR A 107 2.61 7.45 -15.23
CA TYR A 107 2.29 6.23 -15.98
C TYR A 107 1.46 6.53 -17.23
N GLN A 108 0.42 7.35 -17.13
CA GLN A 108 -0.39 7.77 -18.28
C GLN A 108 0.46 8.46 -19.34
N ALA A 109 1.33 9.39 -18.94
CA ALA A 109 2.26 10.06 -19.84
C ALA A 109 3.21 9.06 -20.55
N TRP A 110 3.72 8.07 -19.82
CA TRP A 110 4.55 7.00 -20.40
C TRP A 110 3.75 6.11 -21.36
N MET A 111 2.50 5.78 -21.04
CA MET A 111 1.62 4.99 -21.92
C MET A 111 1.27 5.72 -23.21
N ASP A 112 1.05 7.03 -23.16
CA ASP A 112 0.76 7.84 -24.34
C ASP A 112 1.99 7.96 -25.25
N GLU A 113 3.18 8.12 -24.67
CA GLU A 113 4.46 8.04 -25.39
C GLU A 113 4.65 6.65 -26.03
N LEU A 114 4.37 5.58 -25.30
CA LEU A 114 4.46 4.21 -25.79
C LEU A 114 3.53 3.97 -27.00
N LYS A 115 2.28 4.47 -26.93
CA LYS A 115 1.32 4.40 -28.04
C LYS A 115 1.80 5.21 -29.24
N ALA A 116 2.28 6.43 -29.02
CA ALA A 116 2.81 7.29 -30.08
C ALA A 116 4.00 6.65 -30.81
N ASN A 117 4.80 5.84 -30.10
CA ASN A 117 5.95 5.11 -30.63
C ASN A 117 5.62 3.69 -31.13
N GLY A 118 4.35 3.39 -31.42
CA GLY A 118 3.95 2.10 -31.97
C GLY A 118 4.18 0.93 -31.02
N MET A 119 3.91 1.14 -29.73
CA MET A 119 4.11 0.18 -28.63
C MET A 119 5.57 -0.22 -28.39
N LYS A 120 6.53 0.62 -28.80
CA LYS A 120 7.95 0.42 -28.52
C LYS A 120 8.40 1.36 -27.39
N PRO A 121 8.84 0.83 -26.23
CA PRO A 121 9.26 1.66 -25.13
C PRO A 121 10.58 2.38 -25.47
N THR A 122 10.56 3.70 -25.39
CA THR A 122 11.71 4.60 -25.53
C THR A 122 12.43 4.83 -24.21
N ARG A 123 11.72 4.64 -23.09
CA ARG A 123 12.24 4.66 -21.73
C ARG A 123 11.50 3.65 -20.86
N VAL A 124 12.10 3.32 -19.73
CA VAL A 124 11.51 2.44 -18.73
C VAL A 124 10.32 3.11 -18.04
N GLU A 125 9.32 2.29 -17.71
CA GLU A 125 8.17 2.73 -16.92
C GLU A 125 8.62 3.22 -15.53
N PRO A 126 8.16 4.40 -15.06
CA PRO A 126 8.55 4.95 -13.76
C PRO A 126 8.35 3.99 -12.58
N GLY A 127 7.24 3.24 -12.56
CA GLY A 127 6.97 2.24 -11.52
C GLY A 127 8.02 1.13 -11.47
N THR A 128 8.52 0.69 -12.63
CA THR A 128 9.58 -0.33 -12.73
C THR A 128 10.88 0.18 -12.12
N VAL A 129 11.24 1.45 -12.34
CA VAL A 129 12.44 2.07 -11.74
C VAL A 129 12.34 2.06 -10.21
N THR A 130 11.20 2.49 -9.66
CA THR A 130 10.95 2.49 -8.21
C THR A 130 11.08 1.09 -7.61
N VAL A 131 10.45 0.07 -8.21
CA VAL A 131 10.51 -1.32 -7.73
C VAL A 131 11.95 -1.84 -7.71
N LEU A 132 12.73 -1.54 -8.75
CA LEU A 132 14.11 -2.01 -8.82
C LEU A 132 15.01 -1.30 -7.80
N LEU A 133 14.80 -0.02 -7.52
CA LEU A 133 15.53 0.70 -6.47
C LEU A 133 15.16 0.17 -5.09
N LEU A 134 13.88 -0.13 -4.82
CA LEU A 134 13.45 -0.78 -3.59
C LEU A 134 14.05 -2.18 -3.43
N LYS A 135 14.29 -2.90 -4.54
CA LYS A 135 15.02 -4.17 -4.50
C LYS A 135 16.49 -3.97 -4.13
N GLN A 136 17.16 -2.90 -4.58
CA GLN A 136 18.53 -2.60 -4.17
C GLN A 136 18.59 -2.17 -2.69
N ILE A 137 17.64 -1.37 -2.22
CA ILE A 137 17.46 -1.05 -0.79
C ILE A 137 17.27 -2.32 0.02
N GLY A 138 16.42 -3.24 -0.46
CA GLY A 138 16.15 -4.50 0.21
C GLY A 138 17.38 -5.41 0.31
N LYS A 139 18.31 -5.36 -0.66
CA LYS A 139 19.60 -6.05 -0.56
C LYS A 139 20.55 -5.41 0.45
N LEU A 140 20.50 -4.08 0.59
CA LEU A 140 21.38 -3.33 1.48
C LEU A 140 20.95 -3.42 2.96
N TYR A 141 19.64 -3.35 3.22
CA TYR A 141 19.08 -3.34 4.57
C TYR A 141 18.40 -4.67 4.90
N SER A 142 17.27 -4.95 4.24
CA SER A 142 16.56 -6.23 4.22
C SER A 142 15.30 -6.10 3.35
N PRO A 143 14.75 -7.19 2.80
CA PRO A 143 13.44 -7.17 2.15
C PRO A 143 12.32 -6.63 3.05
N GLN A 144 12.40 -6.86 4.36
CA GLN A 144 11.48 -6.35 5.36
C GLN A 144 11.55 -4.83 5.44
N PHE A 145 12.76 -4.26 5.49
CA PHE A 145 12.95 -2.81 5.53
C PHE A 145 12.29 -2.14 4.33
N SER A 146 12.50 -2.65 3.11
CA SER A 146 11.91 -2.04 1.91
C SER A 146 10.37 -2.13 1.89
N ARG A 147 9.79 -3.21 2.43
CA ARG A 147 8.33 -3.33 2.59
C ARG A 147 7.79 -2.39 3.67
N MET A 148 8.50 -2.24 4.79
CA MET A 148 8.06 -1.38 5.89
C MET A 148 8.05 0.11 5.52
N ILE A 149 9.03 0.59 4.75
CA ILE A 149 9.05 1.99 4.29
C ILE A 149 7.97 2.28 3.24
N ASP A 150 7.50 1.26 2.50
CA ASP A 150 6.40 1.36 1.52
C ASP A 150 5.04 1.58 2.19
N VAL A 151 4.85 1.09 3.43
CA VAL A 151 3.58 1.26 4.15
C VAL A 151 3.46 2.70 4.67
N PRO A 152 2.47 3.49 4.24
CA PRO A 152 2.35 4.88 4.68
C PRO A 152 1.91 4.99 6.15
N PHE A 153 1.15 4.02 6.67
CA PHE A 153 0.55 4.11 8.00
C PHE A 153 0.72 2.84 8.82
N PHE A 154 0.97 3.05 10.11
CA PHE A 154 1.05 1.99 11.12
C PHE A 154 0.17 2.41 12.28
N VAL A 155 -0.98 1.76 12.41
CA VAL A 155 -2.01 2.09 13.39
C VAL A 155 -2.27 0.87 14.26
N CYS A 156 -2.55 1.10 15.53
CA CYS A 156 -3.10 0.08 16.41
C CYS A 156 -4.52 0.48 16.82
N GLY A 157 -5.41 -0.50 16.88
CA GLY A 157 -6.78 -0.23 17.26
C GLY A 157 -7.57 -1.49 17.59
N LYS A 158 -8.72 -1.25 18.22
CA LYS A 158 -9.71 -2.27 18.55
C LYS A 158 -10.78 -2.32 17.48
N ILE A 159 -11.11 -3.50 16.99
CA ILE A 159 -12.25 -3.68 16.07
C ILE A 159 -13.53 -3.45 16.87
N ILE A 160 -14.31 -2.43 16.49
CA ILE A 160 -15.57 -2.07 17.16
C ILE A 160 -16.80 -2.58 16.40
N ALA A 161 -16.68 -2.72 15.08
CA ALA A 161 -17.73 -3.29 14.25
C ALA A 161 -17.13 -3.93 12.99
N LYS A 162 -17.92 -4.79 12.37
CA LYS A 162 -17.61 -5.44 11.10
C LYS A 162 -18.86 -5.49 10.25
N GLU A 163 -18.73 -5.12 8.99
CA GLU A 163 -19.80 -5.24 8.00
C GLU A 163 -19.28 -6.04 6.80
N ASP A 164 -20.08 -7.00 6.36
CA ASP A 164 -19.80 -7.76 5.16
C ASP A 164 -20.70 -7.28 4.03
N THR A 165 -20.11 -6.98 2.89
CA THR A 165 -20.81 -6.60 1.66
C THR A 165 -20.43 -7.56 0.56
N ILE A 166 -21.41 -8.02 -0.22
CA ILE A 166 -21.18 -8.79 -1.43
C ILE A 166 -21.09 -7.80 -2.59
N SER A 167 -20.00 -7.85 -3.33
CA SER A 167 -19.80 -7.05 -4.54
C SER A 167 -19.70 -7.97 -5.74
N THR A 168 -20.54 -7.73 -6.74
CA THR A 168 -20.58 -8.52 -7.97
C THR A 168 -20.08 -7.67 -9.11
N ASP A 169 -19.00 -8.11 -9.74
CA ASP A 169 -18.54 -7.55 -11.00
C ASP A 169 -19.23 -8.31 -12.13
N THR A 170 -20.13 -7.61 -12.82
CA THR A 170 -20.91 -8.17 -13.92
C THR A 170 -20.10 -8.36 -15.20
N THR A 171 -18.99 -7.65 -15.36
CA THR A 171 -18.10 -7.75 -16.53
C THR A 171 -17.23 -8.98 -16.42
N LEU A 172 -16.71 -9.24 -15.22
CA LEU A 172 -15.82 -10.37 -14.96
C LEU A 172 -16.58 -11.61 -14.47
N HIS A 173 -17.89 -11.50 -14.26
CA HIS A 173 -18.74 -12.56 -13.71
C HIS A 173 -18.22 -13.13 -12.39
N ILE A 174 -17.59 -12.28 -11.57
CA ILE A 174 -17.10 -12.63 -10.25
C ILE A 174 -18.01 -12.03 -9.17
N THR A 175 -18.18 -12.78 -8.09
CA THR A 175 -18.81 -12.26 -6.87
C THR A 175 -17.80 -12.40 -5.75
N LEU A 176 -17.49 -11.28 -5.11
CA LEU A 176 -16.48 -11.20 -4.08
C LEU A 176 -17.08 -10.61 -2.81
N ARG A 177 -16.74 -11.22 -1.68
CA ARG A 177 -17.05 -10.66 -0.37
C ARG A 177 -16.00 -9.62 -0.01
N GLN A 178 -16.48 -8.42 0.29
CA GLN A 178 -15.71 -7.37 0.93
C GLN A 178 -16.14 -7.28 2.39
N THR A 179 -15.16 -7.24 3.28
CA THR A 179 -15.34 -6.93 4.68
C THR A 179 -14.89 -5.50 4.94
N ASN A 180 -15.73 -4.74 5.64
CA ASN A 180 -15.39 -3.45 6.21
C ASN A 180 -15.16 -3.64 7.72
N LEU A 181 -13.94 -3.39 8.18
CA LEU A 181 -13.59 -3.34 9.58
C LEU A 181 -13.69 -1.89 10.06
N PHE A 182 -14.44 -1.68 11.13
CA PHE A 182 -14.46 -0.41 11.84
C PHE A 182 -13.56 -0.56 13.06
N ILE A 183 -12.50 0.23 13.11
CA ILE A 183 -11.53 0.20 14.20
C ILE A 183 -11.55 1.52 14.95
N GLN A 184 -11.49 1.45 16.29
CA GLN A 184 -11.18 2.59 17.13
C GLN A 184 -9.67 2.61 17.36
N VAL A 185 -9.02 3.69 16.94
CA VAL A 185 -7.57 3.86 17.06
C VAL A 185 -7.19 4.04 18.53
N ASP A 186 -6.25 3.23 19.01
CA ASP A 186 -5.66 3.40 20.34
C ASP A 186 -4.25 4.01 20.30
N GLU A 187 -3.48 3.72 19.24
CA GLU A 187 -2.13 4.23 19.03
C GLU A 187 -1.85 4.45 17.54
N VAL A 188 -1.10 5.52 17.23
CA VAL A 188 -0.59 5.80 15.88
C VAL A 188 0.94 5.74 15.93
N ILE A 189 1.53 4.76 15.24
CA ILE A 189 2.98 4.58 15.15
C ILE A 189 3.55 5.37 13.96
N LYS A 190 2.84 5.35 12.82
CA LYS A 190 3.14 6.12 11.61
C LYS A 190 1.84 6.65 11.02
N GLY A 191 1.82 7.92 10.59
CA GLY A 191 0.63 8.57 10.05
C GLY A 191 -0.09 9.52 11.02
N ASN A 192 0.61 10.06 12.02
CA ASN A 192 0.08 11.04 12.99
C ASN A 192 -0.45 12.34 12.37
N LYS A 193 -0.07 12.65 11.12
CA LYS A 193 -0.65 13.74 10.33
C LYS A 193 -2.09 13.46 9.88
N PHE A 194 -2.48 12.18 9.80
CA PHE A 194 -3.75 11.73 9.22
C PHE A 194 -4.72 11.15 10.25
N PHE A 195 -4.18 10.53 11.30
CA PHE A 195 -4.98 9.85 12.33
C PHE A 195 -4.59 10.30 13.72
N LYS A 196 -5.56 10.23 14.63
CA LYS A 196 -5.43 10.51 16.05
C LYS A 196 -5.96 9.33 16.86
N VAL A 197 -5.53 9.26 18.11
CA VAL A 197 -6.11 8.34 19.10
C VAL A 197 -7.60 8.65 19.24
N ASN A 198 -8.41 7.58 19.34
CA ASN A 198 -9.87 7.56 19.34
C ASN A 198 -10.56 7.83 17.98
N ASP A 199 -9.83 8.07 16.89
CA ASP A 199 -10.44 8.10 15.56
C ASP A 199 -11.12 6.75 15.26
N THR A 200 -12.23 6.80 14.53
CA THR A 200 -12.86 5.60 13.97
C THR A 200 -12.51 5.48 12.50
N LEU A 201 -11.75 4.45 12.15
CA LEU A 201 -11.32 4.18 10.77
C LEU A 201 -12.13 3.04 10.17
N LYS A 202 -12.52 3.19 8.90
CA LYS A 202 -13.09 2.12 8.09
C LYS A 202 -11.97 1.53 7.21
N ILE A 203 -11.57 0.29 7.50
CA ILE A 203 -10.59 -0.46 6.73
C ILE A 203 -11.32 -1.48 5.86
N ILE A 204 -11.08 -1.46 4.57
CA ILE A 204 -11.65 -2.42 3.62
C ILE A 204 -10.68 -3.55 3.35
N TYR A 205 -11.24 -4.74 3.17
CA TYR A 205 -10.48 -5.89 2.70
C TYR A 205 -11.39 -6.85 1.94
N MET A 206 -10.89 -7.50 0.90
CA MET A 206 -11.66 -8.49 0.13
C MET A 206 -11.18 -9.90 0.41
N ASP A 207 -12.08 -10.85 0.59
CA ASP A 207 -11.74 -12.23 0.98
C ASP A 207 -10.76 -12.89 -0.01
N LEU A 208 -10.87 -12.59 -1.31
CA LEU A 208 -9.93 -13.09 -2.33
C LEU A 208 -8.50 -12.61 -2.11
N TRP A 209 -8.29 -11.46 -1.46
CA TRP A 209 -6.95 -10.98 -1.14
C TRP A 209 -6.32 -11.74 0.05
N TYR A 210 -7.10 -12.58 0.76
CA TYR A 210 -6.65 -13.33 1.95
C TYR A 210 -6.87 -14.83 1.79
N SER A 211 -6.60 -15.38 0.60
CA SER A 211 -6.76 -16.81 0.31
C SER A 211 -6.00 -17.73 1.27
N TYR A 212 -4.96 -17.23 1.95
CA TYR A 212 -4.16 -17.97 2.93
C TYR A 212 -4.78 -18.00 4.33
N VAL A 213 -5.70 -17.08 4.63
CA VAL A 213 -6.45 -17.13 5.87
C VAL A 213 -7.64 -18.05 5.63
N LEU A 214 -7.56 -19.28 6.14
CA LEU A 214 -8.60 -20.32 5.98
C LEU A 214 -10.00 -19.86 6.42
N ASN A 215 -10.10 -18.76 7.18
CA ASN A 215 -11.34 -18.06 7.47
C ASN A 215 -11.07 -16.60 7.87
N PRO A 216 -10.96 -15.65 6.90
CA PRO A 216 -10.66 -14.24 7.19
C PRO A 216 -11.72 -13.65 8.12
N ALA A 217 -12.96 -14.13 7.98
CA ALA A 217 -14.08 -13.67 8.77
C ALA A 217 -13.97 -14.01 10.27
N ALA A 218 -13.31 -15.12 10.62
CA ALA A 218 -13.04 -15.50 12.00
C ALA A 218 -11.76 -14.87 12.57
N TYR A 219 -10.80 -14.54 11.70
CA TYR A 219 -9.54 -13.92 12.11
C TYR A 219 -9.78 -12.53 12.75
N PHE A 220 -10.56 -11.69 12.08
CA PHE A 220 -10.90 -10.35 12.55
C PHE A 220 -12.16 -10.37 13.42
N THR A 221 -11.96 -10.44 14.74
CA THR A 221 -13.04 -10.51 15.72
C THR A 221 -13.31 -9.16 16.39
N VAL A 222 -14.57 -8.77 16.51
CA VAL A 222 -14.99 -7.56 17.25
C VAL A 222 -14.52 -7.65 18.70
N GLY A 223 -13.99 -6.53 19.21
CA GLY A 223 -13.45 -6.42 20.56
C GLY A 223 -11.97 -6.76 20.68
N LYS A 224 -11.36 -7.36 19.65
CA LYS A 224 -9.93 -7.68 19.63
C LYS A 224 -9.10 -6.50 19.11
N ARG A 225 -7.86 -6.43 19.58
CA ARG A 225 -6.87 -5.39 19.27
C ARG A 225 -5.87 -5.91 18.25
N PHE A 226 -5.52 -5.09 17.27
CA PHE A 226 -4.58 -5.44 16.22
C PHE A 226 -3.66 -4.28 15.88
N PHE A 227 -2.47 -4.61 15.39
CA PHE A 227 -1.59 -3.74 14.64
C PHE A 227 -1.91 -3.84 13.14
N PHE A 228 -2.17 -2.69 12.51
CA PHE A 228 -2.56 -2.57 11.11
C PHE A 228 -1.54 -1.74 10.33
N PRO A 229 -0.75 -2.37 9.44
CA PRO A 229 -0.16 -1.72 8.29
C PRO A 229 -1.27 -1.29 7.32
N LEU A 230 -1.42 0.01 7.08
CA LEU A 230 -2.49 0.55 6.24
C LEU A 230 -1.93 1.36 5.08
N TRP A 231 -2.69 1.39 3.99
CA TRP A 231 -2.44 2.21 2.81
C TRP A 231 -3.76 2.70 2.20
N TYR A 232 -3.69 3.74 1.37
CA TYR A 232 -4.82 4.17 0.58
C TYR A 232 -4.90 3.37 -0.70
N ARG A 233 -6.10 2.87 -0.99
CA ARG A 233 -6.44 2.29 -2.29
C ARG A 233 -7.26 3.30 -3.08
N LEU A 234 -6.78 3.60 -4.28
CA LEU A 234 -7.49 4.36 -5.31
C LEU A 234 -8.49 3.44 -6.04
N PHE A 235 -9.71 3.93 -6.22
CA PHE A 235 -10.66 3.36 -7.17
C PHE A 235 -10.65 4.17 -8.47
N ALA A 236 -11.02 3.52 -9.57
CA ALA A 236 -10.88 4.02 -10.94
C ALA A 236 -11.71 5.30 -11.25
N ASP A 237 -12.51 5.80 -10.31
CA ASP A 237 -13.26 7.05 -10.39
C ASP A 237 -12.53 8.24 -9.74
N ASP A 238 -11.24 8.10 -9.42
CA ASP A 238 -10.24 9.11 -9.02
C ASP A 238 -10.61 10.01 -7.82
N SER A 239 -11.76 9.77 -7.19
CA SER A 239 -12.33 10.67 -6.18
C SER A 239 -12.61 9.99 -4.84
N THR A 240 -12.61 8.65 -4.79
CA THR A 240 -12.83 7.90 -3.55
C THR A 240 -11.58 7.16 -3.09
N TYR A 241 -11.10 7.52 -1.91
CA TYR A 241 -9.97 6.87 -1.23
C TYR A 241 -10.50 5.99 -0.10
N LEU A 242 -10.12 4.72 -0.12
CA LEU A 242 -10.44 3.79 0.97
C LEU A 242 -9.16 3.31 1.63
N LEU A 243 -9.19 3.18 2.96
CA LEU A 243 -8.09 2.55 3.70
C LEU A 243 -8.19 1.05 3.51
N ALA A 244 -7.08 0.43 3.11
CA ALA A 244 -6.95 -1.01 3.01
C ALA A 244 -5.78 -1.49 3.88
N MET A 245 -5.77 -2.77 4.22
CA MET A 245 -4.60 -3.38 4.86
C MET A 245 -3.48 -3.57 3.85
N TYR A 246 -2.24 -3.38 4.30
CA TYR A 246 -1.02 -3.63 3.54
C TYR A 246 -0.38 -4.94 4.02
N TYR A 247 0.13 -5.74 3.09
CA TYR A 247 0.74 -7.04 3.37
C TYR A 247 2.24 -6.91 3.54
N LEU A 248 2.73 -7.16 4.76
CA LEU A 248 4.17 -7.18 5.00
C LEU A 248 4.79 -8.51 4.54
N GLU A 249 4.05 -9.62 4.61
CA GLU A 249 4.46 -10.93 4.09
C GLU A 249 3.41 -11.54 3.13
N GLU A 250 3.85 -12.49 2.29
CA GLU A 250 2.99 -13.09 1.25
C GLU A 250 1.80 -13.87 1.86
N GLU A 251 1.98 -14.45 3.05
CA GLU A 251 0.95 -15.19 3.77
C GLU A 251 0.34 -14.38 4.92
N SER A 252 0.49 -13.06 4.90
CA SER A 252 0.01 -12.19 5.98
C SER A 252 -1.50 -12.01 5.92
N PRO A 253 -2.20 -12.11 7.06
CA PRO A 253 -3.58 -11.65 7.17
C PRO A 253 -3.72 -10.11 7.08
N GLY A 254 -2.63 -9.34 6.97
CA GLY A 254 -2.64 -7.89 6.82
C GLY A 254 -2.87 -7.10 8.12
N GLY A 255 -3.23 -7.77 9.21
CA GLY A 255 -3.27 -7.21 10.56
C GLY A 255 -2.72 -8.23 11.56
N TYR A 256 -2.05 -7.76 12.62
CA TYR A 256 -1.33 -8.60 13.58
C TYR A 256 -1.97 -8.46 14.97
N PRO A 257 -2.55 -9.52 15.55
CA PRO A 257 -3.29 -9.43 16.79
C PRO A 257 -2.36 -9.08 17.95
N ILE A 258 -2.90 -8.32 18.90
CA ILE A 258 -2.22 -7.98 20.14
C ILE A 258 -3.03 -8.55 21.29
N GLU A 259 -2.46 -9.54 21.96
CA GLU A 259 -3.10 -10.26 23.06
C GLU A 259 -2.19 -10.21 24.29
N ASN A 260 -2.76 -9.89 25.46
CA ASN A 260 -2.03 -9.81 26.72
C ASN A 260 -0.76 -8.92 26.65
N GLY A 261 -0.83 -7.83 25.87
CA GLY A 261 0.29 -6.90 25.69
C GLY A 261 1.41 -7.43 24.78
N ARG A 262 1.16 -8.48 23.99
CA ARG A 262 2.13 -9.12 23.09
C ARG A 262 1.59 -9.12 21.67
N ILE A 263 2.45 -8.85 20.69
CA ILE A 263 2.07 -8.92 19.27
C ILE A 263 2.32 -10.34 18.76
N LEU A 264 1.34 -10.91 18.06
CA LEU A 264 1.47 -12.24 17.47
C LEU A 264 1.86 -12.09 15.99
N ILE A 265 3.13 -12.39 15.70
CA ILE A 265 3.70 -12.30 14.35
C ILE A 265 3.88 -13.72 13.81
N PRO A 266 3.26 -14.07 12.66
CA PRO A 266 3.58 -15.30 11.95
C PRO A 266 5.08 -15.39 11.63
N GLU A 267 5.65 -16.58 11.82
CA GLU A 267 6.98 -16.94 11.28
C GLU A 267 8.19 -16.07 11.65
N ASP A 268 8.09 -15.22 12.69
CA ASP A 268 9.17 -14.30 13.06
C ASP A 268 9.62 -13.40 11.89
N TYR A 269 8.64 -12.85 11.16
CA TYR A 269 8.89 -12.00 10.00
C TYR A 269 9.92 -10.88 10.23
N PHE A 270 9.95 -10.30 11.43
CA PHE A 270 10.84 -9.20 11.81
C PHE A 270 12.19 -9.65 12.38
N GLY A 271 12.41 -10.96 12.58
CA GLY A 271 13.64 -11.52 13.15
C GLY A 271 13.85 -11.17 14.63
N LEU A 272 12.75 -11.01 15.38
CA LEU A 272 12.71 -10.64 16.80
C LEU A 272 12.19 -11.77 17.71
N GLY A 273 11.89 -12.92 17.14
CA GLY A 273 11.09 -13.98 17.75
C GLY A 273 9.59 -13.79 17.55
N LYS A 274 8.85 -14.90 17.72
CA LYS A 274 7.37 -14.94 17.61
C LYS A 274 6.65 -14.35 18.84
N ASP A 275 7.40 -14.01 19.89
CA ASP A 275 6.85 -13.74 21.21
C ASP A 275 7.44 -12.44 21.77
N LEU A 276 6.95 -11.32 21.23
CA LEU A 276 7.48 -9.98 21.50
C LEU A 276 6.43 -9.14 22.24
N SER A 277 6.85 -8.40 23.27
CA SER A 277 5.93 -7.47 23.90
C SER A 277 5.60 -6.32 22.94
N TRP A 278 4.39 -5.79 23.04
CA TRP A 278 3.94 -4.67 22.23
C TRP A 278 4.84 -3.43 22.37
N PRO A 279 5.28 -3.03 23.58
CA PRO A 279 6.23 -1.91 23.72
C PRO A 279 7.56 -2.14 22.99
N GLU A 280 8.15 -3.34 23.10
CA GLU A 280 9.41 -3.68 22.42
C GLU A 280 9.24 -3.64 20.90
N PHE A 281 8.16 -4.22 20.38
CA PHE A 281 7.85 -4.17 18.95
C PHE A 281 7.70 -2.74 18.44
N LYS A 282 6.94 -1.91 19.15
CA LYS A 282 6.72 -0.51 18.77
C LYS A 282 8.03 0.27 18.72
N GLU A 283 8.90 0.08 19.69
CA GLU A 283 10.19 0.75 19.73
C GLU A 283 11.11 0.29 18.59
N TYR A 284 11.11 -1.02 18.31
CA TYR A 284 11.83 -1.58 17.17
C TYR A 284 11.36 -0.96 15.84
N VAL A 285 10.03 -0.87 15.62
CA VAL A 285 9.48 -0.29 14.39
C VAL A 285 9.89 1.18 14.25
N LYS A 286 9.79 1.95 15.34
CA LYS A 286 10.20 3.37 15.35
C LYS A 286 11.68 3.55 15.03
N THR A 287 12.55 2.78 15.68
CA THR A 287 13.99 2.91 15.51
C THR A 287 14.47 2.46 14.13
N ASN A 288 13.86 1.42 13.55
CA ASN A 288 14.39 0.77 12.36
C ASN A 288 13.69 1.13 11.05
N PHE A 289 12.45 1.62 11.07
CA PHE A 289 11.65 1.82 9.85
C PHE A 289 11.02 3.21 9.70
N ILE A 290 11.09 4.06 10.71
CA ILE A 290 10.63 5.44 10.63
C ILE A 290 11.84 6.31 10.28
N LEU A 291 11.79 6.94 9.10
CA LEU A 291 12.87 7.77 8.60
C LEU A 291 12.48 9.25 8.75
N ASP A 292 13.18 9.96 9.63
CA ASP A 292 13.02 11.42 9.81
C ASP A 292 13.82 12.24 8.76
#